data_AF-A0A1I8AUK6-F1
#
_entry.id   AF-A0A1I8AUK6-F1
#
_cell.length_a   1.000
_cell.length_b   1.000
_cell.length_c   1.000
_cell.angle_alpha   90.00
_cell.angle_beta   90.00
_cell.angle_gamma   90.00
#
_symmetry.space_group_name_H-M   'P 1'
#
loop_
_entity.id
_entity.type
_entity.pdbx_description
1 polymer ?
#
loop_
_entity_poly.entity_id
_entity_poly.type
_entity_poly.pdbx_seq_one_letter_code
_entity_poly.pdbx_strand_id
1 'polypeptide(L)'
;MHRLALLLAALLLPSSAIWIGEEYWASINHDGFVREGRSRNDFLQFDAIHQRQRVANAYVAFWITADQQGHYEAFGHAWVENDGRVCGRFVGRQRNIENICGGFRVLARHERTGANPFRFVPAREANARQAVTYRRRQIAKITSWQKNEAFFGGVSLNERTATGIDYDLEVLELSKERDPYYYDNFVQVLIKEDYPEPPPQPQEVRGTEEHYYHSDHVNVRLRDDVYDFSYEPQRQLTNEKQRYLHRPPEEFIQREQMEQKKEEKALAEKKTLEEEKVKEKIKEAEESEESGEEFDLLGLEHLDENERQRRIYNAKLRKEERERAREKAKLMKQYEENLKRREEAIKKHNAHVQVVREHENEALRRYAAYGRW
;
A
#
# COMPACT_ATOMS: atom_id res chain seq x y z
N MET A 1 -41.55 34.76 10.24
CA MET A 1 -41.69 33.57 9.36
C MET A 1 -40.66 33.49 8.23
N HIS A 2 -39.97 34.56 7.82
CA HIS A 2 -38.95 34.48 6.74
C HIS A 2 -37.61 33.85 7.12
N ARG A 3 -37.25 33.74 8.40
CA ARG A 3 -36.00 33.09 8.83
C ARG A 3 -36.04 31.55 8.82
N LEU A 4 -37.23 30.94 8.86
CA LEU A 4 -37.37 29.47 8.76
C LEU A 4 -37.25 28.97 7.31
N ALA A 5 -37.65 29.78 6.33
CA ALA A 5 -37.60 29.41 4.91
C ALA A 5 -36.17 29.34 4.36
N LEU A 6 -35.27 30.18 4.86
CA LEU A 6 -33.84 30.18 4.48
C LEU A 6 -33.08 28.97 5.06
N LEU A 7 -33.49 28.44 6.21
CA LEU A 7 -32.89 27.24 6.81
C LEU A 7 -33.32 25.95 6.09
N LEU A 8 -34.55 25.88 5.55
CA LEU A 8 -34.99 24.74 4.75
C LEU A 8 -34.38 24.72 3.33
N ALA A 9 -34.09 25.88 2.74
CA ALA A 9 -33.46 25.96 1.42
C ALA A 9 -31.98 25.52 1.42
N ALA A 10 -31.28 25.65 2.55
CA ALA A 10 -29.89 25.20 2.69
C ALA A 10 -29.74 23.67 2.83
N LEU A 11 -30.83 22.95 3.14
CA LEU A 11 -30.84 21.48 3.27
C LEU A 11 -31.06 20.75 1.94
N LEU A 12 -31.25 21.48 0.84
CA LEU A 12 -31.46 20.94 -0.50
C LEU A 12 -30.32 21.30 -1.45
N LEU A 13 -29.07 21.35 -0.98
CA LEU A 13 -27.92 21.26 -1.89
C LEU A 13 -27.77 19.79 -2.30
N PRO A 14 -28.20 19.37 -3.51
CA PRO A 14 -27.87 18.04 -3.99
C PRO A 14 -26.34 17.96 -4.05
N SER A 15 -25.78 17.13 -3.18
CA SER A 15 -24.41 16.66 -3.35
C SER A 15 -24.45 15.72 -4.56
N SER A 16 -24.42 16.32 -5.75
CA SER A 16 -24.39 15.61 -7.02
C SER A 16 -23.00 14.99 -7.16
N ALA A 17 -22.81 13.84 -6.53
CA ALA A 17 -21.66 13.01 -6.78
C ALA A 17 -21.83 12.36 -8.16
N ILE A 18 -20.75 12.26 -8.96
CA ILE A 18 -20.82 11.58 -10.25
C ILE A 18 -20.91 10.08 -10.01
N TRP A 19 -22.04 9.52 -10.43
CA TRP A 19 -22.20 8.09 -10.62
C TRP A 19 -21.93 7.78 -12.09
N ILE A 20 -20.91 6.97 -12.35
CA ILE A 20 -20.62 6.50 -13.72
C ILE A 20 -21.50 5.28 -14.02
N GLY A 21 -21.97 5.16 -15.25
CA GLY A 21 -22.80 4.01 -15.62
C GLY A 21 -21.97 2.77 -15.96
N GLU A 22 -22.67 1.71 -16.37
CA GLU A 22 -22.07 0.44 -16.80
C GLU A 22 -21.13 0.62 -18.00
N GLU A 23 -21.27 1.70 -18.77
CA GLU A 23 -20.43 1.99 -19.93
C GLU A 23 -18.94 2.19 -19.60
N TYR A 24 -18.58 2.37 -18.32
CA TYR A 24 -17.19 2.48 -17.86
C TYR A 24 -16.73 1.32 -16.96
N TRP A 25 -17.54 0.26 -16.83
CA TRP A 25 -17.19 -0.91 -16.04
C TRP A 25 -17.11 -2.16 -16.91
N ALA A 26 -16.10 -2.98 -16.66
CA ALA A 26 -16.02 -4.33 -17.18
C ALA A 26 -16.33 -5.35 -16.08
N SER A 27 -17.35 -6.16 -16.30
CA SER A 27 -17.74 -7.24 -15.38
C SER A 27 -16.75 -8.40 -15.45
N ILE A 28 -16.20 -8.78 -14.30
CA ILE A 28 -15.40 -9.98 -14.12
C ILE A 28 -16.27 -11.05 -13.49
N ASN A 29 -16.50 -12.14 -14.23
CA ASN A 29 -17.25 -13.28 -13.74
C ASN A 29 -16.59 -13.94 -12.53
N HIS A 30 -17.32 -14.81 -11.83
CA HIS A 30 -16.79 -15.66 -10.76
C HIS A 30 -15.69 -16.64 -11.19
N ASP A 31 -15.52 -16.92 -12.48
CA ASP A 31 -14.42 -17.71 -13.03
C ASP A 31 -13.13 -16.90 -13.24
N GLY A 32 -13.19 -15.57 -13.05
CA GLY A 32 -12.08 -14.64 -13.24
C GLY A 32 -11.94 -14.12 -14.68
N PHE A 33 -12.83 -14.47 -15.61
CA PHE A 33 -12.76 -14.00 -16.99
C PHE A 33 -13.69 -12.82 -17.27
N VAL A 34 -13.31 -11.99 -18.24
CA VAL A 34 -14.09 -10.82 -18.70
C VAL A 34 -15.25 -11.30 -19.57
N ARG A 35 -16.45 -10.69 -19.41
CA ARG A 35 -17.63 -10.98 -20.24
C ARG A 35 -18.19 -9.74 -20.93
N GLU A 36 -19.32 -9.93 -21.62
CA GLU A 36 -20.19 -8.85 -22.13
C GLU A 36 -19.54 -8.03 -23.26
N GLY A 37 -18.79 -8.70 -24.14
CA GLY A 37 -18.19 -8.05 -25.31
C GLY A 37 -16.98 -7.17 -25.01
N ARG A 38 -16.53 -7.13 -23.74
CA ARG A 38 -15.30 -6.45 -23.33
C ARG A 38 -14.12 -7.40 -23.25
N SER A 39 -12.93 -6.81 -23.34
CA SER A 39 -11.65 -7.49 -23.23
C SER A 39 -10.76 -6.82 -22.18
N ARG A 40 -9.67 -7.49 -21.80
CA ARG A 40 -8.65 -6.90 -20.90
C ARG A 40 -8.00 -5.65 -21.50
N ASN A 41 -8.01 -5.50 -22.82
CA ASN A 41 -7.43 -4.33 -23.47
C ASN A 41 -8.20 -3.07 -23.10
N ASP A 42 -9.49 -3.18 -22.75
CA ASP A 42 -10.38 -2.07 -22.43
C ASP A 42 -10.16 -1.52 -21.01
N PHE A 43 -9.41 -2.24 -20.17
CA PHE A 43 -9.14 -1.82 -18.80
C PHE A 43 -8.30 -0.55 -18.79
N LEU A 44 -8.63 0.34 -17.86
CA LEU A 44 -7.85 1.55 -17.64
C LEU A 44 -6.64 1.23 -16.76
N GLN A 45 -5.47 1.48 -17.32
CA GLN A 45 -4.20 1.40 -16.63
C GLN A 45 -3.87 2.77 -16.07
N PHE A 46 -3.53 2.80 -14.79
CA PHE A 46 -2.97 3.98 -14.15
C PHE A 46 -1.60 3.62 -13.58
N ASP A 47 -0.73 4.61 -13.45
CA ASP A 47 0.60 4.40 -12.90
C ASP A 47 0.50 3.90 -11.45
N ALA A 48 0.69 2.60 -11.26
CA ALA A 48 0.97 1.98 -9.98
C ALA A 48 2.47 1.64 -9.91
N ILE A 49 3.08 1.84 -8.75
CA ILE A 49 4.51 1.61 -8.55
C ILE A 49 4.66 0.60 -7.43
N HIS A 50 5.53 -0.39 -7.60
CA HIS A 50 5.94 -1.34 -6.58
C HIS A 50 7.46 -1.51 -6.67
N GLN A 51 8.19 -1.43 -5.56
CA GLN A 51 9.67 -1.53 -5.57
C GLN A 51 10.36 -0.62 -6.60
N ARG A 52 9.87 0.63 -6.74
CA ARG A 52 10.34 1.61 -7.75
C ARG A 52 10.13 1.21 -9.22
N GLN A 53 9.40 0.14 -9.49
CA GLN A 53 9.04 -0.30 -10.83
C GLN A 53 7.56 -0.07 -11.10
N ARG A 54 7.21 0.28 -12.35
CA ARG A 54 5.81 0.40 -12.76
C ARG A 54 5.17 -0.98 -12.84
N VAL A 55 4.00 -1.13 -12.24
CA VAL A 55 3.23 -2.37 -12.30
C VAL A 55 2.36 -2.33 -13.55
N ALA A 56 2.71 -3.18 -14.54
CA ALA A 56 2.04 -3.19 -15.86
C ALA A 56 0.59 -3.69 -15.82
N ASN A 57 0.20 -4.45 -14.78
CA ASN A 57 -1.11 -5.08 -14.67
C ASN A 57 -1.88 -4.58 -13.44
N ALA A 58 -1.85 -3.28 -13.20
CA ALA A 58 -2.52 -2.66 -12.05
C ALA A 58 -3.78 -1.91 -12.50
N TYR A 59 -4.94 -2.38 -12.05
CA TYR A 59 -6.24 -1.83 -12.42
C TYR A 59 -7.06 -1.41 -11.21
N VAL A 60 -7.91 -0.40 -11.41
CA VAL A 60 -8.90 0.00 -10.41
C VAL A 60 -10.05 -1.00 -10.44
N ALA A 61 -10.38 -1.55 -9.29
CA ALA A 61 -11.45 -2.52 -9.14
C ALA A 61 -12.52 -2.03 -8.16
N PHE A 62 -13.74 -2.52 -8.37
CA PHE A 62 -14.90 -2.25 -7.55
C PHE A 62 -15.62 -3.56 -7.21
N TRP A 63 -15.81 -3.80 -5.92
CA TRP A 63 -16.45 -5.01 -5.41
C TRP A 63 -17.65 -4.65 -4.55
N ILE A 64 -18.74 -5.36 -4.77
CA ILE A 64 -19.98 -5.26 -4.01
C ILE A 64 -20.22 -6.65 -3.39
N THR A 65 -20.48 -6.67 -2.09
CA THR A 65 -20.93 -7.86 -1.39
C THR A 65 -22.13 -7.55 -0.50
N ALA A 66 -22.89 -8.56 -0.13
CA ALA A 66 -24.02 -8.46 0.78
C ALA A 66 -23.89 -9.55 1.85
N ASP A 67 -23.84 -9.13 3.11
CA ASP A 67 -23.77 -9.99 4.28
C ASP A 67 -24.96 -9.72 5.23
N GLN A 68 -24.98 -10.38 6.38
CA GLN A 68 -26.00 -10.18 7.41
C GLN A 68 -26.03 -8.74 7.96
N GLN A 69 -24.96 -7.97 7.76
CA GLN A 69 -24.82 -6.57 8.17
C GLN A 69 -25.19 -5.60 7.03
N GLY A 70 -25.61 -6.15 5.88
CA GLY A 70 -26.13 -5.44 4.72
C GLY A 70 -25.15 -5.41 3.55
N HIS A 71 -25.39 -4.49 2.63
CA HIS A 71 -24.50 -4.27 1.50
C HIS A 71 -23.20 -3.61 1.95
N TYR A 72 -22.10 -4.08 1.37
CA TYR A 72 -20.76 -3.52 1.53
C TYR A 72 -20.15 -3.31 0.14
N GLU A 73 -19.46 -2.19 -0.02
CA GLU A 73 -18.84 -1.79 -1.26
C GLU A 73 -17.40 -1.35 -0.98
N ALA A 74 -16.48 -1.83 -1.81
CA ALA A 74 -15.06 -1.50 -1.68
C ALA A 74 -14.43 -1.26 -3.04
N PHE A 75 -13.55 -0.26 -3.08
CA PHE A 75 -12.60 -0.09 -4.17
C PHE A 75 -11.29 -0.76 -3.80
N GLY A 76 -10.60 -1.25 -4.82
CA GLY A 76 -9.39 -2.03 -4.63
C GLY A 76 -8.53 -2.09 -5.86
N HIS A 77 -7.54 -2.95 -5.78
CA HIS A 77 -6.55 -3.18 -6.82
C HIS A 77 -6.85 -4.51 -7.51
N ALA A 78 -6.88 -4.53 -8.84
CA ALA A 78 -6.97 -5.75 -9.63
C ALA A 78 -5.75 -5.96 -10.51
N TRP A 79 -5.47 -7.22 -10.80
CA TRP A 79 -4.37 -7.68 -11.65
C TRP A 79 -4.77 -8.91 -12.45
N VAL A 80 -3.99 -9.20 -13.48
CA VAL A 80 -4.13 -10.40 -14.31
C VAL A 80 -3.08 -11.41 -13.85
N GLU A 81 -3.55 -12.60 -13.48
CA GLU A 81 -2.71 -13.75 -13.12
C GLU A 81 -2.11 -14.42 -14.37
N ASN A 82 -1.11 -15.28 -14.14
CA ASN A 82 -0.43 -16.00 -15.22
C ASN A 82 -1.35 -16.93 -16.02
N ASP A 83 -2.43 -17.42 -15.40
CA ASP A 83 -3.46 -18.23 -16.04
C ASP A 83 -4.50 -17.40 -16.82
N GLY A 84 -4.35 -16.07 -16.82
CA GLY A 84 -5.21 -15.13 -17.53
C GLY A 84 -6.43 -14.68 -16.74
N ARG A 85 -6.69 -15.22 -15.54
CA ARG A 85 -7.79 -14.76 -14.67
C ARG A 85 -7.48 -13.38 -14.10
N VAL A 86 -8.54 -12.61 -13.89
CA VAL A 86 -8.46 -11.29 -13.25
C VAL A 86 -8.81 -11.47 -11.77
N CYS A 87 -7.83 -11.16 -10.92
CA CYS A 87 -7.98 -11.18 -9.47
C CYS A 87 -7.98 -9.76 -8.91
N GLY A 88 -8.60 -9.59 -7.77
CA GLY A 88 -8.77 -8.31 -7.10
C GLY A 88 -8.53 -8.45 -5.61
N ARG A 89 -8.05 -7.36 -5.01
CA ARG A 89 -7.79 -7.24 -3.58
C ARG A 89 -8.52 -6.02 -3.03
N PHE A 90 -9.29 -6.24 -1.98
CA PHE A 90 -10.19 -5.25 -1.40
C PHE A 90 -10.04 -5.22 0.12
N VAL A 91 -10.23 -4.04 0.71
CA VAL A 91 -10.42 -3.91 2.16
C VAL A 91 -11.84 -4.37 2.44
N GLY A 92 -12.01 -5.40 3.26
CA GLY A 92 -13.30 -5.91 3.70
C GLY A 92 -13.92 -5.05 4.80
N ARG A 93 -15.19 -5.34 5.14
CA ARG A 93 -15.95 -4.60 6.15
C ARG A 93 -15.26 -4.55 7.50
N GLN A 94 -14.64 -5.66 7.91
CA GLN A 94 -13.94 -5.79 9.19
C GLN A 94 -12.46 -5.35 9.10
N ARG A 95 -12.10 -4.59 8.05
CA ARG A 95 -10.71 -4.20 7.75
C ARG A 95 -9.79 -5.40 7.53
N ASN A 96 -10.36 -6.52 7.11
CA ASN A 96 -9.61 -7.68 6.64
C ASN A 96 -9.26 -7.53 5.16
N ILE A 97 -8.28 -8.30 4.69
CA ILE A 97 -7.89 -8.33 3.28
C ILE A 97 -8.72 -9.41 2.58
N GLU A 98 -9.45 -9.00 1.54
CA GLU A 98 -10.25 -9.90 0.71
C GLU A 98 -9.57 -10.04 -0.65
N ASN A 99 -9.08 -11.24 -0.97
CA ASN A 99 -8.54 -11.58 -2.28
C ASN A 99 -9.54 -12.45 -3.01
N ILE A 100 -10.04 -11.99 -4.15
CA ILE A 100 -11.05 -12.70 -4.95
C ILE A 100 -10.63 -12.74 -6.41
N CYS A 101 -10.85 -13.87 -7.09
CA CYS A 101 -10.56 -14.03 -8.51
C CYS A 101 -11.87 -14.14 -9.28
N GLY A 102 -12.57 -13.01 -9.40
CA GLY A 102 -13.86 -12.91 -10.04
C GLY A 102 -14.98 -12.35 -9.16
N GLY A 103 -16.12 -12.03 -9.77
CA GLY A 103 -17.29 -11.50 -9.06
C GLY A 103 -17.15 -10.03 -8.67
N PHE A 104 -16.39 -9.25 -9.44
CA PHE A 104 -16.19 -7.83 -9.24
C PHE A 104 -16.10 -7.10 -10.59
N ARG A 105 -15.96 -5.77 -10.57
CA ARG A 105 -15.87 -4.93 -11.77
C ARG A 105 -14.52 -4.24 -11.84
N VAL A 106 -14.01 -4.05 -13.05
CA VAL A 106 -12.77 -3.32 -13.33
C VAL A 106 -13.10 -2.07 -14.14
N LEU A 107 -12.47 -0.95 -13.80
CA LEU A 107 -12.67 0.30 -14.51
C LEU A 107 -12.12 0.20 -15.93
N ALA A 108 -12.91 0.61 -16.91
CA ALA A 108 -12.61 0.45 -18.32
C ALA A 108 -12.93 1.71 -19.12
N ARG A 109 -12.40 1.78 -20.34
CA ARG A 109 -12.76 2.80 -21.33
C ARG A 109 -14.26 2.73 -21.65
N HIS A 110 -14.81 3.83 -22.14
CA HIS A 110 -16.20 3.88 -22.57
C HIS A 110 -16.48 2.79 -23.62
N GLU A 111 -17.53 1.99 -23.42
CA GLU A 111 -17.85 0.81 -24.24
C GLU A 111 -17.88 1.07 -25.75
N ARG A 112 -18.59 2.14 -26.16
CA ARG A 112 -18.81 2.47 -27.57
C ARG A 112 -17.74 3.37 -28.18
N THR A 113 -17.27 4.37 -27.45
CA THR A 113 -16.37 5.40 -27.98
C THR A 113 -14.90 5.13 -27.69
N GLY A 114 -14.58 4.22 -26.76
CA GLY A 114 -13.23 4.00 -26.26
C GLY A 114 -12.66 5.19 -25.48
N ALA A 115 -13.46 6.21 -25.15
CA ALA A 115 -12.97 7.39 -24.45
C ALA A 115 -12.59 7.09 -22.99
N ASN A 116 -11.55 7.77 -22.49
CA ASN A 116 -11.14 7.76 -21.09
C ASN A 116 -11.22 9.18 -20.50
N PRO A 117 -12.30 9.52 -19.78
CA PRO A 117 -12.44 10.83 -19.13
C PRO A 117 -11.81 10.89 -17.74
N PHE A 118 -11.07 9.86 -17.30
CA PHE A 118 -10.67 9.76 -15.90
C PHE A 118 -9.22 10.18 -15.66
N ARG A 119 -9.02 10.94 -14.58
CA ARG A 119 -7.68 11.21 -14.05
C ARG A 119 -7.67 11.27 -12.53
N PHE A 120 -6.50 11.03 -11.95
CA PHE A 120 -6.27 11.20 -10.52
C PHE A 120 -5.84 12.64 -10.22
N VAL A 121 -6.42 13.23 -9.18
CA VAL A 121 -6.04 14.55 -8.66
C VAL A 121 -5.71 14.48 -7.17
N PRO A 122 -4.80 15.32 -6.65
CA PRO A 122 -4.53 15.36 -5.22
C PRO A 122 -5.81 15.56 -4.40
N ALA A 123 -5.93 14.86 -3.26
CA ALA A 123 -7.14 14.91 -2.43
C ALA A 123 -7.48 16.33 -1.95
N ARG A 124 -6.47 17.20 -1.77
CA ARG A 124 -6.63 18.62 -1.44
C ARG A 124 -7.28 19.48 -2.55
N GLU A 125 -7.18 19.03 -3.79
CA GLU A 125 -7.71 19.70 -4.99
C GLU A 125 -8.99 19.01 -5.52
N ALA A 126 -9.34 17.85 -4.95
CA ALA A 126 -10.46 17.04 -5.40
C ALA A 126 -11.80 17.71 -5.10
N ASN A 127 -12.60 17.94 -6.14
CA ASN A 127 -13.97 18.37 -6.01
C ASN A 127 -14.89 17.14 -5.87
N ALA A 128 -15.64 17.05 -4.77
CA ALA A 128 -16.56 15.94 -4.52
C ALA A 128 -17.62 15.77 -5.62
N ARG A 129 -17.96 16.83 -6.35
CA ARG A 129 -18.90 16.77 -7.48
C ARG A 129 -18.31 16.09 -8.71
N GLN A 130 -16.99 16.16 -8.90
CA GLN A 130 -16.30 15.55 -10.04
C GLN A 130 -15.75 14.16 -9.71
N ALA A 131 -15.66 13.83 -8.42
CA ALA A 131 -15.12 12.57 -7.97
C ALA A 131 -16.07 11.40 -8.26
N VAL A 132 -15.51 10.34 -8.86
CA VAL A 132 -16.24 9.11 -9.15
C VAL A 132 -16.63 8.47 -7.82
N THR A 133 -17.94 8.39 -7.56
CA THR A 133 -18.47 8.06 -6.24
C THR A 133 -19.46 6.91 -6.29
N TYR A 134 -19.31 5.95 -5.37
CA TYR A 134 -20.31 4.93 -5.05
C TYR A 134 -20.56 4.93 -3.55
N ARG A 135 -21.84 4.99 -3.14
CA ARG A 135 -22.29 5.06 -1.73
C ARG A 135 -21.41 5.93 -0.81
N ARG A 136 -21.09 7.14 -1.28
CA ARG A 136 -20.29 8.17 -0.56
C ARG A 136 -18.80 7.87 -0.44
N ARG A 137 -18.28 6.80 -1.04
CA ARG A 137 -16.86 6.55 -1.21
C ARG A 137 -16.42 6.84 -2.63
N GLN A 138 -15.24 7.40 -2.75
CA GLN A 138 -14.56 7.69 -4.01
C GLN A 138 -13.40 6.70 -4.20
N ILE A 139 -12.95 6.59 -5.44
CA ILE A 139 -11.76 5.80 -5.77
C ILE A 139 -10.51 6.60 -5.39
N ALA A 140 -9.59 5.94 -4.69
CA ALA A 140 -8.32 6.50 -4.27
C ALA A 140 -7.15 5.80 -4.96
N LYS A 141 -6.14 6.58 -5.32
CA LYS A 141 -4.77 6.12 -5.52
C LYS A 141 -3.95 6.64 -4.33
N ILE A 142 -3.32 5.72 -3.61
CA ILE A 142 -2.57 6.01 -2.40
C ILE A 142 -1.11 5.67 -2.66
N THR A 143 -0.23 6.62 -2.40
CA THR A 143 1.22 6.44 -2.53
C THR A 143 1.84 6.24 -1.15
N SER A 144 2.39 5.05 -0.87
CA SER A 144 3.21 4.82 0.32
C SER A 144 4.49 5.65 0.25
N TRP A 145 4.66 6.57 1.19
CA TRP A 145 5.82 7.46 1.24
C TRP A 145 7.12 6.73 1.56
N GLN A 146 7.06 5.68 2.39
CA GLN A 146 8.25 4.92 2.80
C GLN A 146 8.78 4.05 1.66
N LYS A 147 7.86 3.45 0.91
CA LYS A 147 8.17 2.44 -0.10
C LYS A 147 8.20 3.01 -1.52
N ASN A 148 7.69 4.24 -1.70
CA ASN A 148 7.44 4.87 -2.99
C ASN A 148 6.57 3.98 -3.90
N GLU A 149 5.50 3.45 -3.32
CA GLU A 149 4.61 2.48 -3.98
C GLU A 149 3.21 3.05 -4.09
N ALA A 150 2.54 2.83 -5.22
CA ALA A 150 1.18 3.29 -5.42
C ALA A 150 0.22 2.12 -5.61
N PHE A 151 -0.88 2.15 -4.86
CA PHE A 151 -1.95 1.16 -4.89
C PHE A 151 -3.32 1.83 -4.88
N PHE A 152 -4.36 1.05 -5.16
CA PHE A 152 -5.73 1.54 -5.27
C PHE A 152 -6.57 1.14 -4.07
N GLY A 153 -7.51 2.00 -3.70
CA GLY A 153 -8.40 1.80 -2.58
C GLY A 153 -9.57 2.77 -2.59
N GLY A 154 -10.17 2.98 -1.44
CA GLY A 154 -11.29 3.92 -1.26
C GLY A 154 -10.87 5.17 -0.49
N VAL A 155 -11.53 6.29 -0.77
CA VAL A 155 -11.41 7.53 0.02
C VAL A 155 -12.80 8.10 0.28
N SER A 156 -13.00 8.66 1.47
CA SER A 156 -14.17 9.44 1.83
C SER A 156 -13.76 10.91 1.90
N LEU A 157 -14.14 11.71 0.92
CA LEU A 157 -13.85 13.16 0.94
C LEU A 157 -14.55 13.90 2.09
N ASN A 158 -15.66 13.35 2.57
CA ASN A 158 -16.42 13.91 3.69
C ASN A 158 -15.74 13.64 5.03
N GLU A 159 -15.36 12.39 5.28
CA GLU A 159 -14.66 11.98 6.51
C GLU A 159 -13.16 12.28 6.44
N ARG A 160 -12.65 12.59 5.25
CA ARG A 160 -11.22 12.83 4.96
C ARG A 160 -10.35 11.65 5.36
N THR A 161 -10.85 10.46 5.07
CA THR A 161 -10.20 9.18 5.34
C THR A 161 -9.96 8.42 4.04
N ALA A 162 -8.78 7.83 3.88
CA ALA A 162 -8.43 6.97 2.76
C ALA A 162 -8.01 5.60 3.29
N THR A 163 -8.42 4.55 2.60
CA THR A 163 -8.14 3.16 2.96
C THR A 163 -7.70 2.38 1.74
N GLY A 164 -6.67 1.55 1.88
CA GLY A 164 -6.21 0.68 0.81
C GLY A 164 -5.32 -0.43 1.36
N ILE A 165 -4.77 -1.25 0.46
CA ILE A 165 -3.89 -2.35 0.83
C ILE A 165 -2.59 -2.17 0.07
N ASP A 166 -1.48 -2.12 0.79
CA ASP A 166 -0.17 -2.01 0.19
C ASP A 166 0.32 -3.37 -0.38
N TYR A 167 1.50 -3.38 -0.97
CA TYR A 167 2.05 -4.62 -1.55
C TYR A 167 2.58 -5.60 -0.50
N ASP A 168 2.82 -5.16 0.74
CA ASP A 168 3.20 -6.02 1.86
C ASP A 168 1.99 -6.66 2.56
N LEU A 169 0.80 -6.50 1.99
CA LEU A 169 -0.46 -7.03 2.52
C LEU A 169 -0.84 -6.40 3.87
N GLU A 170 -0.58 -5.10 4.02
CA GLU A 170 -1.04 -4.33 5.17
C GLU A 170 -2.19 -3.41 4.76
N VAL A 171 -3.23 -3.38 5.60
CA VAL A 171 -4.33 -2.43 5.44
C VAL A 171 -3.87 -1.07 5.95
N LEU A 172 -3.75 -0.11 5.02
CA LEU A 172 -3.41 1.26 5.34
C LEU A 172 -4.69 2.08 5.51
N GLU A 173 -4.73 2.90 6.56
CA GLU A 173 -5.76 3.91 6.79
C GLU A 173 -5.08 5.26 7.05
N LEU A 174 -5.36 6.24 6.19
CA LEU A 174 -4.88 7.62 6.33
C LEU A 174 -6.07 8.51 6.68
N SER A 175 -5.92 9.37 7.68
CA SER A 175 -6.93 10.37 8.06
C SER A 175 -6.28 11.74 8.00
N LYS A 176 -6.96 12.73 7.42
CA LYS A 176 -6.44 14.10 7.38
C LYS A 176 -6.29 14.69 8.78
N GLU A 177 -7.15 14.30 9.72
CA GLU A 177 -7.13 14.78 11.10
C GLU A 177 -5.89 14.28 11.86
N ARG A 178 -5.50 13.01 11.63
CA ARG A 178 -4.30 12.42 12.25
C ARG A 178 -3.02 12.78 11.50
N ASP A 179 -3.07 12.73 10.17
CA ASP A 179 -1.91 12.73 9.28
C ASP A 179 -2.13 13.67 8.06
N PRO A 180 -2.29 14.99 8.28
CA PRO A 180 -2.70 15.93 7.23
C PRO A 180 -1.70 16.03 6.08
N TYR A 181 -0.39 16.02 6.40
CA TYR A 181 0.67 16.04 5.39
C TYR A 181 0.59 14.81 4.48
N TYR A 182 0.36 13.63 5.06
CA TYR A 182 0.31 12.40 4.28
C TYR A 182 -0.96 12.35 3.42
N TYR A 183 -2.09 12.71 3.99
CA TYR A 183 -3.35 12.75 3.27
C TYR A 183 -3.28 13.71 2.06
N ASP A 184 -2.78 14.93 2.24
CA ASP A 184 -2.82 15.94 1.19
C ASP A 184 -1.80 15.70 0.05
N ASN A 185 -0.68 15.03 0.33
CA ASN A 185 0.39 14.80 -0.65
C ASN A 185 0.38 13.40 -1.28
N PHE A 186 -0.18 12.39 -0.60
CA PHE A 186 -0.09 11.00 -1.04
C PHE A 186 -1.42 10.33 -1.34
N VAL A 187 -2.55 11.00 -1.08
CA VAL A 187 -3.87 10.55 -1.51
C VAL A 187 -4.27 11.32 -2.76
N GLN A 188 -4.58 10.58 -3.82
CA GLN A 188 -5.17 11.10 -5.04
C GLN A 188 -6.57 10.48 -5.24
N VAL A 189 -7.48 11.26 -5.79
CA VAL A 189 -8.89 10.90 -5.98
C VAL A 189 -9.16 10.82 -7.47
N LEU A 190 -9.87 9.77 -7.90
CA LEU A 190 -10.28 9.66 -9.29
C LEU A 190 -11.44 10.61 -9.58
N ILE A 191 -11.24 11.51 -10.53
CA ILE A 191 -12.29 12.38 -11.05
C ILE A 191 -12.63 12.01 -12.49
N LYS A 192 -13.87 12.31 -12.87
CA LYS A 192 -14.29 12.33 -14.27
C LYS A 192 -14.18 13.77 -14.77
N GLU A 193 -13.39 13.97 -15.81
CA GLU A 193 -13.37 15.25 -16.52
C GLU A 193 -14.65 15.41 -17.33
N ASP A 194 -15.23 16.60 -17.25
CA ASP A 194 -16.26 17.01 -18.18
C ASP A 194 -15.53 17.44 -19.45
N TYR A 195 -15.48 16.55 -20.44
CA TYR A 195 -15.20 16.99 -21.80
C TYR A 195 -16.28 18.00 -22.17
N PRO A 196 -15.95 19.19 -22.73
CA PRO A 196 -16.95 19.92 -23.50
C PRO A 196 -17.49 18.91 -24.53
N GLU A 197 -18.81 18.77 -24.61
CA GLU A 197 -19.45 17.83 -25.54
C GLU A 197 -18.75 17.91 -26.90
N PRO A 198 -18.30 16.79 -27.48
CA PRO A 198 -17.80 16.83 -28.84
C PRO A 198 -18.91 17.45 -29.69
N PRO A 199 -18.60 18.45 -30.55
CA PRO A 199 -19.62 19.07 -31.40
C PRO A 199 -20.38 17.96 -32.14
N PRO A 200 -21.71 18.10 -32.31
CA PRO A 200 -22.54 17.06 -32.90
C PRO A 200 -21.89 16.60 -34.21
N GLN A 201 -21.51 15.33 -34.26
CA GLN A 201 -20.81 14.79 -35.42
C GLN A 201 -21.70 14.97 -36.66
N PRO A 202 -21.19 15.58 -37.75
CA PRO A 202 -21.86 15.51 -39.04
C PRO A 202 -22.03 14.05 -39.43
N GLN A 203 -23.21 13.71 -39.94
CA GLN A 203 -23.56 12.38 -40.40
C GLN A 203 -22.47 11.80 -41.32
N GLU A 204 -22.19 10.51 -41.12
CA GLU A 204 -21.15 9.73 -41.80
C GLU A 204 -21.02 10.05 -43.29
N VAL A 205 -19.87 10.60 -43.68
CA VAL A 205 -19.35 10.41 -45.03
C VAL A 205 -18.28 9.34 -44.94
N ARG A 206 -18.60 8.16 -45.48
CA ARG A 206 -17.64 7.08 -45.73
C ARG A 206 -16.44 7.63 -46.50
N GLY A 207 -15.25 7.53 -45.91
CA GLY A 207 -14.00 7.89 -46.57
C GLY A 207 -12.78 7.45 -45.77
N THR A 208 -12.26 6.29 -46.16
CA THR A 208 -10.87 5.80 -46.05
C THR A 208 -10.14 5.87 -44.70
N GLU A 209 -9.77 4.67 -44.23
CA GLU A 209 -8.83 4.40 -43.15
C GLU A 209 -7.54 5.22 -43.26
N GLU A 210 -7.32 6.10 -42.28
CA GLU A 210 -5.98 6.52 -41.87
C GLU A 210 -5.78 6.10 -40.41
N HIS A 211 -4.87 5.15 -40.19
CA HIS A 211 -4.45 4.71 -38.88
C HIS A 211 -3.72 5.84 -38.15
N TYR A 212 -4.43 6.56 -37.28
CA TYR A 212 -3.84 7.54 -36.39
C TYR A 212 -3.29 6.83 -35.14
N TYR A 213 -1.99 6.54 -35.15
CA TYR A 213 -1.26 6.20 -33.93
C TYR A 213 -1.18 7.46 -33.04
N HIS A 214 -1.96 7.51 -31.96
CA HIS A 214 -1.62 8.38 -30.83
C HIS A 214 -0.47 7.74 -30.06
N SER A 215 0.76 8.03 -30.51
CA SER A 215 1.93 7.96 -29.65
C SER A 215 1.89 9.18 -28.73
N ASP A 216 1.73 8.97 -27.43
CA ASP A 216 2.04 9.99 -26.42
C ASP A 216 3.56 10.19 -26.35
N HIS A 217 4.10 10.85 -27.37
CA HIS A 217 5.34 11.58 -27.26
C HIS A 217 4.98 13.02 -26.87
N VAL A 218 5.22 13.36 -25.61
CA VAL A 218 5.49 14.75 -25.24
C VAL A 218 6.78 15.15 -25.97
N ASN A 219 6.63 15.67 -27.19
CA ASN A 219 7.70 16.41 -27.86
C ASN A 219 7.84 17.74 -27.14
N VAL A 220 8.70 17.78 -26.12
CA VAL A 220 9.34 19.03 -25.72
C VAL A 220 10.27 19.44 -26.87
N ARG A 221 9.75 20.24 -27.80
CA ARG A 221 10.61 21.08 -28.62
C ARG A 221 11.21 22.13 -27.69
N LEU A 222 12.43 21.89 -27.24
CA LEU A 222 13.33 22.97 -26.83
C LEU A 222 13.54 23.83 -28.08
N ARG A 223 12.75 24.91 -28.17
CA ARG A 223 13.21 26.09 -28.89
C ARG A 223 14.18 26.77 -27.95
N ASP A 224 15.45 26.67 -28.30
CA ASP A 224 16.44 27.66 -27.94
C ASP A 224 15.88 29.04 -28.33
N ASP A 225 16.15 30.03 -27.47
CA ASP A 225 15.92 31.45 -27.66
C ASP A 225 14.59 31.98 -27.08
N VAL A 226 14.77 32.94 -26.16
CA VAL A 226 13.77 33.82 -25.53
C VAL A 226 13.13 33.28 -24.25
N TYR A 227 13.88 33.32 -23.15
CA TYR A 227 13.39 33.93 -21.91
C TYR A 227 14.56 34.62 -21.19
N ASP A 228 14.59 35.93 -21.35
CA ASP A 228 15.41 36.88 -20.61
C ASP A 228 14.89 36.93 -19.17
N PHE A 229 15.58 36.22 -18.27
CA PHE A 229 15.50 36.45 -16.83
C PHE A 229 16.74 37.25 -16.44
N SER A 230 16.59 38.57 -16.39
CA SER A 230 17.46 39.44 -15.63
C SER A 230 17.29 39.12 -14.14
N TYR A 231 18.05 38.13 -13.68
CA TYR A 231 18.20 37.82 -12.27
C TYR A 231 19.46 38.51 -11.74
N GLU A 232 19.25 39.45 -10.83
CA GLU A 232 20.32 40.05 -10.02
C GLU A 232 21.09 38.97 -9.24
N PRO A 233 22.42 39.11 -9.09
CA PRO A 233 23.25 38.08 -8.49
C PRO A 233 23.16 38.13 -6.97
N GLN A 234 22.41 37.21 -6.37
CA GLN A 234 22.55 36.90 -4.94
C GLN A 234 23.26 35.56 -4.71
N ARG A 235 24.53 35.71 -4.32
CA ARG A 235 25.29 34.93 -3.34
C ARG A 235 25.42 33.42 -3.58
N GLN A 236 26.64 33.09 -4.01
CA GLN A 236 27.43 31.90 -3.66
C GLN A 236 26.84 31.04 -2.52
N LEU A 237 26.02 30.05 -2.88
CA LEU A 237 25.75 28.88 -2.05
C LEU A 237 26.46 27.70 -2.73
N THR A 238 27.22 27.01 -1.90
CA THR A 238 28.30 26.07 -2.21
C THR A 238 27.90 24.89 -3.09
N ASN A 239 28.89 24.50 -3.89
CA ASN A 239 28.87 23.58 -5.04
C ASN A 239 28.69 22.07 -4.70
N GLU A 240 28.03 21.71 -3.60
CA GLU A 240 27.90 20.29 -3.19
C GLU A 240 26.69 19.56 -3.79
N LYS A 241 25.64 20.28 -4.19
CA LYS A 241 24.39 19.65 -4.66
C LYS A 241 24.34 19.33 -6.16
N GLN A 242 25.31 19.79 -6.95
CA GLN A 242 25.32 19.53 -8.40
C GLN A 242 26.09 18.27 -8.83
N ARG A 243 26.72 17.54 -7.89
CA ARG A 243 27.38 16.24 -8.18
C ARG A 243 26.46 15.03 -8.26
N TYR A 244 25.15 15.20 -8.10
CA TYR A 244 24.21 14.07 -8.06
C TYR A 244 23.72 13.58 -9.43
N LEU A 245 24.01 14.30 -10.52
CA LEU A 245 23.48 13.98 -11.85
C LEU A 245 24.40 13.11 -12.73
N HIS A 246 25.63 12.81 -12.30
CA HIS A 246 26.61 12.05 -13.11
C HIS A 246 27.37 10.97 -12.33
N ARG A 247 26.76 10.40 -11.29
CA ARG A 247 27.43 9.37 -10.48
C ARG A 247 27.26 7.97 -11.13
N PRO A 248 28.32 7.16 -11.28
CA PRO A 248 28.23 5.83 -11.88
C PRO A 248 27.27 4.91 -11.11
N PRO A 249 26.47 4.05 -11.77
CA PRO A 249 25.54 3.12 -11.13
C PRO A 249 26.17 2.23 -10.05
N GLU A 250 27.46 1.92 -10.19
CA GLU A 250 28.24 1.08 -9.28
C GLU A 250 28.38 1.70 -7.88
N GLU A 251 28.49 3.03 -7.77
CA GLU A 251 28.59 3.73 -6.48
C GLU A 251 27.25 3.74 -5.72
N PHE A 252 26.12 3.69 -6.43
CA PHE A 252 24.81 3.59 -5.80
C PHE A 252 24.60 2.21 -5.17
N ILE A 253 24.98 1.14 -5.88
CA ILE A 253 24.91 -0.23 -5.37
C ILE A 253 25.80 -0.40 -4.12
N GLN A 254 27.03 0.13 -4.15
CA GLN A 254 27.92 0.06 -2.98
C GLN A 254 27.37 0.80 -1.76
N ARG A 255 26.74 1.96 -1.97
CA ARG A 255 26.15 2.74 -0.89
C ARG A 255 24.89 2.08 -0.31
N GLU A 256 24.03 1.55 -1.17
CA GLU A 256 22.83 0.80 -0.74
C GLU A 256 23.22 -0.45 0.06
N GLN A 257 24.26 -1.18 -0.37
CA GLN A 257 24.85 -2.28 0.40
C GLN A 257 25.45 -1.83 1.74
N MET A 258 26.08 -0.65 1.80
CA MET A 258 26.59 -0.10 3.06
C MET A 258 25.48 0.37 4.00
N GLU A 259 24.40 0.95 3.48
CA GLU A 259 23.24 1.38 4.26
C GLU A 259 22.48 0.15 4.80
N GLN A 260 22.27 -0.88 3.98
CA GLN A 260 21.72 -2.17 4.44
C GLN A 260 22.58 -2.80 5.54
N LYS A 261 23.91 -2.84 5.39
CA LYS A 261 24.83 -3.34 6.43
C LYS A 261 24.76 -2.52 7.72
N LYS A 262 24.55 -1.20 7.63
CA LYS A 262 24.39 -0.34 8.81
C LYS A 262 23.07 -0.62 9.52
N GLU A 263 21.98 -0.80 8.77
CA GLU A 263 20.67 -1.13 9.32
C GLU A 263 20.67 -2.52 9.98
N GLU A 264 21.25 -3.53 9.32
CA GLU A 264 21.43 -4.86 9.90
C GLU A 264 22.25 -4.81 11.20
N LYS A 265 23.33 -4.02 11.23
CA LYS A 265 24.15 -3.85 12.44
C LYS A 265 23.37 -3.16 13.56
N ALA A 266 22.62 -2.10 13.26
CA ALA A 266 21.80 -1.39 14.24
C ALA A 266 20.67 -2.28 14.80
N LEU A 267 20.06 -3.11 13.95
CA LEU A 267 19.04 -4.07 14.36
C LEU A 267 19.63 -5.18 15.25
N ALA A 268 20.84 -5.67 14.92
CA ALA A 268 21.56 -6.64 15.74
C ALA A 268 21.89 -6.07 17.13
N GLU A 269 22.38 -4.83 17.19
CA GLU A 269 22.72 -4.15 18.45
C GLU A 269 21.47 -3.91 19.34
N LYS A 270 20.35 -3.54 18.72
CA LYS A 270 19.07 -3.40 19.43
C LYS A 270 18.58 -4.75 20.00
N LYS A 271 18.72 -5.84 19.25
CA LYS A 271 18.37 -7.19 19.71
C LYS A 271 19.23 -7.63 20.89
N THR A 272 20.55 -7.42 20.83
CA THR A 272 21.45 -7.77 21.95
C THR A 272 21.09 -7.01 23.22
N LEU A 273 20.71 -5.73 23.12
CA LEU A 273 20.28 -4.93 24.27
C LEU A 273 18.96 -5.44 24.87
N GLU A 274 18.01 -5.88 24.04
CA GLU A 274 16.75 -6.45 24.52
C GLU A 274 16.97 -7.82 25.19
N GLU A 275 17.84 -8.66 24.64
CA GLU A 275 18.22 -9.95 25.25
C GLU A 275 18.91 -9.76 26.61
N GLU A 276 19.82 -8.80 26.75
CA GLU A 276 20.47 -8.48 28.03
C GLU A 276 19.45 -8.04 29.08
N LYS A 277 18.50 -7.16 28.73
CA LYS A 277 17.42 -6.73 29.64
C LYS A 277 16.53 -7.88 30.08
N VAL A 278 16.29 -8.86 29.21
CA VAL A 278 15.50 -10.06 29.57
C VAL A 278 16.30 -10.96 30.50
N LYS A 279 17.60 -11.17 30.24
CA LYS A 279 18.48 -11.96 31.12
C LYS A 279 18.62 -11.34 32.51
N GLU A 280 18.75 -10.02 32.59
CA GLU A 280 18.82 -9.30 33.86
C GLU A 280 17.54 -9.50 34.68
N LYS A 281 16.37 -9.35 34.06
CA LYS A 281 15.08 -9.62 34.73
C LYS A 281 14.88 -11.07 35.15
N ILE A 282 15.39 -12.03 34.38
CA ILE A 282 15.36 -13.45 34.77
C ILE A 282 16.26 -13.67 35.99
N LYS A 283 17.46 -13.10 35.98
CA LYS A 283 18.41 -13.21 37.09
C LYS A 283 17.87 -12.56 38.38
N GLU A 284 17.26 -11.37 38.29
CA GLU A 284 16.55 -10.74 39.42
C GLU A 284 15.42 -11.63 39.95
N ALA A 285 14.68 -12.30 39.05
CA ALA A 285 13.62 -13.21 39.44
C ALA A 285 14.16 -14.49 40.12
N GLU A 286 15.29 -15.03 39.66
CA GLU A 286 15.96 -16.22 40.22
C GLU A 286 16.62 -15.91 41.57
N GLU A 287 17.31 -14.76 41.70
CA GLU A 287 17.87 -14.30 42.99
C GLU A 287 16.75 -14.05 44.03
N SER A 288 15.53 -13.69 43.58
CA SER A 288 14.34 -13.62 44.44
C SER A 288 13.70 -14.97 44.78
N GLU A 289 14.06 -16.06 44.08
CA GLU A 289 13.69 -17.44 44.43
C GLU A 289 14.70 -18.06 45.40
N GLU A 290 16.00 -17.80 45.21
CA GLU A 290 17.08 -18.34 46.06
C GLU A 290 17.16 -17.68 47.45
N SER A 291 16.70 -16.43 47.58
CA SER A 291 16.61 -15.75 48.88
C SER A 291 15.54 -16.33 49.81
N GLY A 292 14.81 -17.37 49.38
CA GLY A 292 14.03 -18.18 50.30
C GLY A 292 12.95 -17.40 51.04
N GLU A 293 12.28 -16.45 50.38
CA GLU A 293 10.92 -16.09 50.80
C GLU A 293 9.97 -17.24 50.41
N GLU A 294 10.24 -18.44 50.93
CA GLU A 294 9.17 -19.37 51.29
C GLU A 294 8.30 -18.57 52.24
N PHE A 295 7.21 -18.04 51.68
CA PHE A 295 6.34 -17.07 52.31
C PHE A 295 5.91 -17.64 53.64
N ASP A 296 6.58 -17.20 54.71
CA ASP A 296 6.44 -17.76 56.04
C ASP A 296 5.07 -17.33 56.55
N LEU A 297 4.05 -18.11 56.16
CA LEU A 297 2.65 -17.97 56.55
C LEU A 297 2.51 -17.96 58.08
N LEU A 298 3.56 -18.36 58.79
CA LEU A 298 3.73 -18.35 60.23
C LEU A 298 3.83 -16.93 60.84
N GLY A 299 4.10 -15.89 60.04
CA GLY A 299 4.16 -14.49 60.51
C GLY A 299 2.84 -13.70 60.39
N LEU A 300 1.76 -14.30 59.88
CA LEU A 300 0.51 -13.61 59.56
C LEU A 300 -0.49 -13.53 60.72
N GLU A 301 -0.23 -14.18 61.85
CA GLU A 301 -1.19 -14.30 62.96
C GLU A 301 -1.44 -12.98 63.73
N HIS A 302 -0.55 -12.00 63.58
CA HIS A 302 -0.65 -10.70 64.28
C HIS A 302 -1.05 -9.52 63.39
N LEU A 303 -1.32 -9.76 62.11
CA LEU A 303 -1.73 -8.71 61.18
C LEU A 303 -3.24 -8.54 61.16
N ASP A 304 -3.68 -7.30 60.92
CA ASP A 304 -5.05 -6.99 60.53
C ASP A 304 -5.44 -7.78 59.27
N GLU A 305 -6.68 -8.26 59.22
CA GLU A 305 -7.24 -9.04 58.11
C GLU A 305 -7.05 -8.33 56.76
N ASN A 306 -7.16 -7.00 56.72
CA ASN A 306 -6.93 -6.21 55.51
C ASN A 306 -5.47 -6.30 55.02
N GLU A 307 -4.50 -6.23 55.93
CA GLU A 307 -3.08 -6.37 55.59
C GLU A 307 -2.75 -7.81 55.14
N ARG A 308 -3.37 -8.80 55.78
CA ARG A 308 -3.26 -10.22 55.39
C ARG A 308 -3.75 -10.45 53.96
N GLN A 309 -4.94 -9.96 53.62
CA GLN A 309 -5.51 -10.06 52.27
C GLN A 309 -4.61 -9.36 51.22
N ARG A 310 -4.09 -8.18 51.54
CA ARG A 310 -3.16 -7.45 50.66
C ARG A 310 -1.88 -8.23 50.39
N ARG A 311 -1.31 -8.88 51.41
CA ARG A 311 -0.10 -9.72 51.25
C ARG A 311 -0.37 -10.95 50.40
N ILE A 312 -1.49 -11.65 50.61
CA ILE A 312 -1.91 -12.80 49.78
C ILE A 312 -2.10 -12.37 48.32
N TYR A 313 -2.77 -11.23 48.08
CA TYR A 313 -2.98 -10.70 46.74
C TYR A 313 -1.65 -10.39 46.03
N ASN A 314 -0.73 -9.69 46.70
CA ASN A 314 0.58 -9.36 46.12
C ASN A 314 1.41 -10.61 45.82
N ALA A 315 1.37 -11.63 46.68
CA ALA A 315 2.04 -12.91 46.43
C ALA A 315 1.48 -13.62 45.20
N LYS A 316 0.14 -13.63 45.03
CA LYS A 316 -0.52 -14.18 43.85
C LYS A 316 -0.13 -13.41 42.58
N LEU A 317 -0.08 -12.08 42.64
CA LEU A 317 0.32 -11.24 41.52
C LEU A 317 1.77 -11.53 41.08
N ARG A 318 2.71 -11.62 42.03
CA ARG A 318 4.11 -11.96 41.74
C ARG A 318 4.24 -13.35 41.10
N LYS A 319 3.46 -14.33 41.56
CA LYS A 319 3.45 -15.68 40.97
C LYS A 319 2.96 -15.63 39.51
N GLU A 320 1.89 -14.90 39.24
CA GLU A 320 1.35 -14.74 37.89
C GLU A 320 2.33 -14.00 36.96
N GLU A 321 3.01 -12.96 37.45
CA GLU A 321 4.06 -12.27 36.70
C GLU A 321 5.23 -13.20 36.35
N ARG A 322 5.64 -14.07 37.27
CA ARG A 322 6.68 -15.10 37.02
C ARG A 322 6.24 -16.12 35.97
N GLU A 323 5.00 -16.58 36.01
CA GLU A 323 4.45 -17.51 35.01
C GLU A 323 4.42 -16.87 33.62
N ARG A 324 3.93 -15.62 33.51
CA ARG A 324 3.96 -14.86 32.25
C ARG A 324 5.38 -14.63 31.73
N ALA A 325 6.33 -14.35 32.62
CA ALA A 325 7.74 -14.19 32.24
C ALA A 325 8.33 -15.49 31.69
N ARG A 326 8.05 -16.64 32.32
CA ARG A 326 8.46 -17.97 31.85
C ARG A 326 7.84 -18.33 30.49
N GLU A 327 6.56 -18.03 30.29
CA GLU A 327 5.89 -18.24 28.99
C GLU A 327 6.49 -17.35 27.89
N LYS A 328 6.72 -16.07 28.19
CA LYS A 328 7.37 -15.14 27.26
C LYS A 328 8.78 -15.60 26.90
N ALA A 329 9.56 -16.08 27.86
CA ALA A 329 10.90 -16.62 27.62
C ALA A 329 10.86 -17.86 26.70
N LYS A 330 9.91 -18.78 26.90
CA LYS A 330 9.70 -19.95 26.02
C LYS A 330 9.34 -19.51 24.59
N LEU A 331 8.45 -18.54 24.44
CA LEU A 331 8.04 -18.02 23.14
C LEU A 331 9.22 -17.35 22.40
N MET A 332 10.03 -16.56 23.10
CA MET A 332 11.22 -15.93 22.54
C MET A 332 12.24 -16.97 22.08
N LYS A 333 12.50 -18.01 22.88
CA LYS A 333 13.39 -19.12 22.50
C LYS A 333 12.89 -19.85 21.25
N GLN A 334 11.59 -20.13 21.17
CA GLN A 334 10.99 -20.74 19.98
C GLN A 334 11.11 -19.83 18.73
N TYR A 335 10.93 -18.53 18.91
CA TYR A 335 11.10 -17.54 17.85
C TYR A 335 12.54 -17.50 17.33
N GLU A 336 13.54 -17.50 18.22
CA GLU A 336 14.97 -17.58 17.84
C GLU A 336 15.31 -18.86 17.09
N GLU A 337 14.79 -20.01 17.51
CA GLU A 337 14.97 -21.28 16.80
C GLU A 337 14.36 -21.23 15.39
N ASN A 338 13.17 -20.64 15.24
CA ASN A 338 12.53 -20.45 13.93
C ASN A 338 13.32 -19.49 13.04
N LEU A 339 13.88 -18.43 13.62
CA LEU A 339 14.72 -17.47 12.91
C LEU A 339 15.98 -18.14 12.36
N LYS A 340 16.68 -18.94 13.18
CA LYS A 340 17.85 -19.73 12.76
C LYS A 340 17.50 -20.69 11.62
N ARG A 341 16.38 -21.41 11.71
CA ARG A 341 15.91 -22.30 10.63
C ARG A 341 15.66 -21.53 9.33
N ARG A 342 15.09 -20.33 9.41
CA ARG A 342 14.84 -19.48 8.24
C ARG A 342 16.14 -18.99 7.61
N GLU A 343 17.10 -18.56 8.41
CA GLU A 343 18.44 -18.15 7.94
C GLU A 343 19.17 -19.30 7.24
N GLU A 344 19.13 -20.51 7.81
CA GLU A 344 19.68 -21.71 7.17
C GLU A 344 18.99 -22.04 5.84
N ALA A 345 17.67 -21.89 5.76
CA ALA A 345 16.92 -22.11 4.53
C ALA A 345 17.29 -21.09 3.45
N ILE A 346 17.42 -19.81 3.82
CA ILE A 346 17.88 -18.75 2.90
C ILE A 346 19.31 -19.06 2.41
N LYS A 347 20.21 -19.48 3.30
CA LYS A 347 21.58 -19.87 2.94
C LYS A 347 21.60 -21.03 1.95
N LYS A 348 20.79 -22.07 2.17
CA LYS A 348 20.64 -23.20 1.24
C LYS A 348 20.07 -22.77 -0.10
N HIS A 349 19.05 -21.91 -0.11
CA HIS A 349 18.45 -21.38 -1.33
C HIS A 349 19.47 -20.57 -2.14
N ASN A 350 20.22 -19.66 -1.51
CA ASN A 350 21.24 -18.87 -2.17
C ASN A 350 22.36 -19.73 -2.76
N ALA A 351 22.79 -20.79 -2.06
CA ALA A 351 23.75 -21.75 -2.59
C ALA A 351 23.19 -22.49 -3.83
N HIS A 352 21.92 -22.88 -3.82
CA HIS A 352 21.27 -23.49 -4.98
C HIS A 352 21.20 -22.54 -6.18
N VAL A 353 20.78 -21.29 -5.95
CA VAL A 353 20.73 -20.25 -7.00
C VAL A 353 22.12 -20.00 -7.61
N GLN A 354 23.17 -20.03 -6.80
CA GLN A 354 24.54 -19.90 -7.29
C GLN A 354 24.92 -21.06 -8.22
N VAL A 355 24.61 -22.30 -7.85
CA VAL A 355 24.86 -23.48 -8.69
C VAL A 355 24.09 -23.39 -10.02
N VAL A 356 22.82 -22.96 -9.99
CA VAL A 356 22.03 -22.76 -11.22
C VAL A 356 22.68 -21.72 -12.13
N ARG A 357 23.12 -20.58 -11.57
CA ARG A 357 23.84 -19.55 -12.34
C ARG A 357 25.16 -20.05 -12.92
N GLU A 358 25.90 -20.89 -12.20
CA GLU A 358 27.13 -21.51 -12.71
C GLU A 358 26.84 -22.43 -13.89
N HIS A 359 25.78 -23.25 -13.81
CA HIS A 359 25.32 -24.08 -14.93
C HIS A 359 24.85 -23.27 -16.14
N GLU A 360 24.07 -22.21 -15.94
CA GLU A 360 23.64 -21.30 -17.01
C GLU A 360 24.85 -20.65 -17.71
N ASN A 361 25.81 -20.17 -16.93
CA ASN A 361 27.05 -19.59 -17.46
C ASN A 361 27.89 -20.61 -18.24
N GLU A 362 27.95 -21.86 -17.77
CA GLU A 362 28.64 -22.93 -18.49
C GLU A 362 27.92 -23.28 -19.81
N ALA A 363 26.60 -23.38 -19.80
CA ALA A 363 25.80 -23.61 -21.00
C ALA A 363 25.99 -22.49 -22.04
N LEU A 364 25.98 -21.23 -21.59
CA LEU A 364 26.26 -20.08 -22.45
C LEU A 364 27.68 -20.14 -23.05
N ARG A 365 28.69 -20.54 -22.27
CA ARG A 365 30.06 -20.73 -22.78
C ARG A 365 30.14 -21.85 -23.83
N ARG A 366 29.46 -22.98 -23.61
CA ARG A 366 29.40 -24.09 -24.57
C ARG A 366 28.71 -23.66 -25.86
N TYR A 367 27.59 -22.96 -25.75
CA TYR A 367 26.88 -22.42 -26.91
C TYR A 367 27.76 -21.45 -27.71
N ALA A 368 28.47 -20.54 -27.04
CA ALA A 368 29.39 -19.62 -27.69
C ALA A 368 30.55 -20.33 -28.41
N ALA A 369 31.06 -21.44 -27.85
CA ALA A 369 32.17 -22.19 -28.42
C ALA A 369 31.77 -23.09 -29.61
N TYR A 370 30.59 -23.71 -29.56
CA TYR A 370 30.20 -24.76 -30.51
C TYR A 370 28.98 -24.41 -31.38
N GLY A 371 28.28 -23.30 -31.11
CA GLY A 371 27.11 -22.85 -31.86
C GLY A 371 25.89 -23.78 -31.74
N ARG A 372 25.87 -24.66 -30.74
CA ARG A 372 24.77 -25.61 -30.46
C ARG A 372 24.51 -25.64 -28.96
N TRP A 373 23.24 -25.76 -28.59
CA TRP A 373 22.79 -25.87 -27.19
C TRP A 373 23.06 -27.26 -26.63
#